data_AF-A0A849R5I1-F1
#
_entry.id   AF-A0A849R5I1-F1
#
_cell.length_a   1.000
_cell.length_b   1.000
_cell.length_c   1.000
_cell.angle_alpha   90.00
_cell.angle_beta   90.00
_cell.angle_gamma   90.00
#
_symmetry.space_group_name_H-M   'P 1'
#
loop_
_entity.id
_entity.type
_entity.pdbx_description
1 polymer ?
#
loop_
_entity_poly.entity_id
_entity_poly.type
_entity_poly.pdbx_seq_one_letter_code
_entity_poly.pdbx_strand_id
1 'polypeptide(L)'
;MNNTKGLKTMTAVFFVLAVVSVILGAGNEVQAAYDVNDSESATVSVEISSLAMIDLTPSDMDFGAANPGTEISSYTAISLTLSQFQIENVGSTNLTNVWFNVTQPASNPFGTGINDSYNAANYIAINGSSEAPGTFKFIDMIEYPHPTDLVYLTMPANDQAQGRFHVGPNEYFWALNSTNGDCSGDAAGDTIVVGTSAHNPSTTGDIDLTDGAATITQVDASNGVANVTVGGVTYCAQVASDCGSVRLYRFNADAPGAAGGACQFDGRYSSTTLTPGDSYATGIKMYVPYGAAVGDMTTGTLTVLATSA
;
A
#
# COMPACT_ATOMS: atom_id res chain seq x y z
N MET A 1 47.18 -89.72 40.33
CA MET A 1 48.41 -88.92 40.41
C MET A 1 49.32 -89.28 39.24
N ASN A 2 49.96 -88.27 38.65
CA ASN A 2 51.19 -88.32 37.83
C ASN A 2 51.26 -89.11 36.50
N ASN A 3 51.78 -88.37 35.51
CA ASN A 3 52.84 -88.76 34.56
C ASN A 3 52.53 -89.35 33.17
N THR A 4 52.38 -88.41 32.22
CA THR A 4 53.31 -88.19 31.07
C THR A 4 53.70 -89.35 30.15
N LYS A 5 53.23 -89.24 28.90
CA LYS A 5 53.93 -89.52 27.62
C LYS A 5 53.39 -88.46 26.63
N GLY A 6 54.04 -87.94 25.58
CA GLY A 6 55.29 -88.16 24.83
C GLY A 6 55.05 -87.40 23.50
N LEU A 7 55.90 -86.45 23.10
CA LEU A 7 57.09 -86.61 22.23
C LEU A 7 56.78 -86.83 20.72
N LYS A 8 57.37 -85.95 19.87
CA LYS A 8 57.38 -85.90 18.38
C LYS A 8 56.09 -85.34 17.74
N THR A 9 56.13 -84.61 16.61
CA THR A 9 57.09 -84.68 15.48
C THR A 9 57.30 -83.31 14.81
N MET A 10 58.51 -83.05 14.26
CA MET A 10 58.78 -81.93 13.32
C MET A 10 58.38 -82.30 11.88
N THR A 11 57.88 -81.35 11.08
CA THR A 11 57.98 -81.42 9.61
C THR A 11 58.19 -80.03 8.98
N ALA A 12 58.71 -80.02 7.76
CA ALA A 12 59.34 -78.91 7.05
C ALA A 12 58.94 -78.97 5.54
N VAL A 13 59.16 -77.99 4.65
CA VAL A 13 59.91 -76.71 4.72
C VAL A 13 59.52 -75.79 3.51
N PHE A 14 59.84 -74.48 3.56
CA PHE A 14 59.91 -73.50 2.41
C PHE A 14 58.62 -73.15 1.62
N PHE A 15 58.39 -71.84 1.38
CA PHE A 15 58.73 -71.21 0.08
C PHE A 15 58.76 -69.67 0.17
N VAL A 16 59.58 -69.02 -0.66
CA VAL A 16 59.64 -67.56 -0.82
C VAL A 16 58.87 -67.17 -2.08
N LEU A 17 57.95 -66.20 -1.97
CA LEU A 17 57.61 -65.33 -3.09
C LEU A 17 57.10 -63.98 -2.60
N ALA A 18 57.76 -62.90 -3.00
CA ALA A 18 57.26 -61.55 -2.81
C ALA A 18 56.29 -61.22 -3.95
N VAL A 19 55.06 -60.81 -3.62
CA VAL A 19 54.21 -60.03 -4.53
C VAL A 19 53.95 -58.70 -3.86
N VAL A 20 54.58 -57.67 -4.40
CA VAL A 20 54.39 -56.28 -4.00
C VAL A 20 53.06 -55.79 -4.58
N SER A 21 51.99 -55.92 -3.80
CA SER A 21 50.70 -55.30 -4.09
C SER A 21 50.66 -53.92 -3.44
N VAL A 22 51.26 -52.92 -4.11
CA VAL A 22 51.06 -51.51 -3.75
C VAL A 22 49.62 -51.13 -4.12
N ILE A 23 48.71 -51.33 -3.19
CA ILE A 23 47.44 -50.61 -3.19
C ILE A 23 47.74 -49.26 -2.55
N LEU A 24 47.94 -48.25 -3.41
CA LEU A 24 47.86 -46.83 -3.04
C LEU A 24 46.41 -46.50 -2.69
N GLY A 25 45.95 -47.02 -1.55
CA GLY A 25 44.80 -46.47 -0.86
C GLY A 25 45.22 -45.09 -0.38
N ALA A 26 44.77 -44.05 -1.08
CA ALA A 26 44.79 -42.71 -0.53
C ALA A 26 44.02 -42.78 0.80
N GLY A 27 44.74 -42.65 1.90
CA GLY A 27 44.16 -42.59 3.22
C GLY A 27 43.32 -41.33 3.31
N ASN A 28 42.03 -41.45 2.99
CA ASN A 28 41.04 -40.60 3.62
C ASN A 28 41.16 -40.93 5.11
N GLU A 29 41.94 -40.11 5.84
CA GLU A 29 41.81 -40.02 7.29
C GLU A 29 40.41 -39.50 7.56
N VAL A 30 39.45 -40.42 7.60
CA VAL A 30 38.18 -40.23 8.26
C VAL A 30 38.57 -39.98 9.71
N GLN A 31 38.68 -38.70 10.09
CA GLN A 31 38.83 -38.33 11.49
C GLN A 31 37.66 -38.99 12.21
N ALA A 32 38.00 -39.95 13.08
CA ALA A 32 37.01 -40.58 13.92
C ALA A 32 36.33 -39.46 14.71
N ALA A 33 35.01 -39.37 14.60
CA ALA A 33 34.25 -38.47 15.45
C ALA A 33 34.59 -38.82 16.91
N TYR A 34 34.90 -37.80 17.72
CA TYR A 34 35.30 -38.02 19.12
C TYR A 34 34.22 -38.82 19.86
N ASP A 35 34.63 -39.87 20.56
CA ASP A 35 33.73 -40.62 21.45
C ASP A 35 33.19 -39.67 22.53
N VAL A 36 31.87 -39.42 22.48
CA VAL A 36 31.17 -38.63 23.49
C VAL A 36 30.99 -39.51 24.72
N ASN A 37 31.93 -39.38 25.66
CA ASN A 37 32.00 -40.20 26.88
C ASN A 37 30.97 -39.80 27.96
N ASP A 38 30.42 -38.60 27.88
CA ASP A 38 29.43 -38.05 28.80
C ASP A 38 28.62 -36.94 28.10
N SER A 39 27.35 -36.77 28.46
CA SER A 39 26.49 -35.70 27.94
C SER A 39 25.38 -35.30 28.91
N GLU A 40 25.31 -34.00 29.19
CA GLU A 40 24.28 -33.35 30.00
C GLU A 40 23.36 -32.53 29.07
N SER A 41 22.06 -32.47 29.36
CA SER A 41 21.10 -31.71 28.54
C SER A 41 20.10 -30.93 29.40
N ALA A 42 19.84 -29.68 29.02
CA ALA A 42 18.81 -28.85 29.65
C ALA A 42 17.65 -28.59 28.69
N THR A 43 16.42 -28.62 29.22
CA THR A 43 15.22 -28.18 28.47
C THR A 43 15.10 -26.67 28.56
N VAL A 44 15.04 -26.00 27.41
CA VAL A 44 14.75 -24.56 27.31
C VAL A 44 13.33 -24.40 26.74
N SER A 45 12.51 -23.58 27.38
CA SER A 45 11.13 -23.31 26.98
C SER A 45 10.84 -21.82 26.99
N VAL A 46 10.11 -21.34 25.99
CA VAL A 46 9.60 -19.96 25.88
C VAL A 46 8.13 -20.00 25.50
N GLU A 47 7.34 -19.09 26.08
CA GLU A 47 5.94 -18.86 25.71
C GLU A 47 5.86 -17.49 25.02
N ILE A 48 5.22 -17.43 23.84
CA ILE A 48 5.06 -16.21 23.06
C ILE A 48 3.61 -15.76 23.17
N SER A 49 3.39 -14.56 23.72
CA SER A 49 2.07 -13.94 23.81
C SER A 49 1.57 -13.48 22.44
N SER A 50 0.25 -13.55 22.26
CA SER A 50 -0.46 -12.96 21.11
C SER A 50 -0.22 -11.44 21.03
N LEU A 51 0.23 -10.97 19.87
CA LEU A 51 0.48 -9.57 19.54
C LEU A 51 0.27 -9.35 18.04
N ALA A 52 -0.66 -8.46 17.68
CA ALA A 52 -0.78 -7.98 16.31
C ALA A 52 0.17 -6.79 16.12
N MET A 53 1.08 -6.86 15.15
CA MET A 53 2.04 -5.79 14.88
C MET A 53 2.41 -5.77 13.40
N ILE A 54 2.52 -4.58 12.84
CA ILE A 54 2.80 -4.34 11.42
C ILE A 54 3.97 -3.37 11.30
N ASP A 55 4.87 -3.65 10.37
CA ASP A 55 5.96 -2.75 10.00
C ASP A 55 5.75 -2.24 8.57
N LEU A 56 6.17 -0.99 8.32
CA LEU A 56 6.25 -0.38 7.00
C LEU A 56 7.69 0.06 6.78
N THR A 57 8.34 -0.54 5.78
CA THR A 57 9.74 -0.27 5.46
C THR A 57 9.87 0.11 3.97
N PRO A 58 10.53 1.24 3.63
CA PRO A 58 11.09 2.25 4.53
C PRO A 58 10.02 3.16 5.14
N SER A 59 10.25 3.63 6.36
CA SER A 59 9.37 4.56 7.09
C SER A 59 9.34 5.98 6.50
N ASP A 60 10.41 6.39 5.83
CA ASP A 60 10.57 7.70 5.21
C ASP A 60 10.68 7.57 3.69
N MET A 61 9.98 8.43 2.95
CA MET A 61 9.93 8.42 1.49
C MET A 61 10.11 9.83 0.92
N ASP A 62 11.27 10.12 0.34
CA ASP A 62 11.55 11.42 -0.30
C ASP A 62 11.30 11.36 -1.81
N PHE A 63 10.22 11.96 -2.29
CA PHE A 63 9.92 12.04 -3.72
C PHE A 63 10.74 13.11 -4.47
N GLY A 64 11.51 13.94 -3.75
CA GLY A 64 12.39 14.96 -4.31
C GLY A 64 11.67 16.13 -4.97
N ALA A 65 12.45 16.99 -5.62
CA ALA A 65 11.93 18.15 -6.33
C ALA A 65 11.26 17.75 -7.66
N ALA A 66 10.05 18.25 -7.90
CA ALA A 66 9.28 18.01 -9.11
C ALA A 66 8.51 19.26 -9.55
N ASN A 67 8.13 19.32 -10.83
CA ASN A 67 7.32 20.41 -11.36
C ASN A 67 5.81 20.14 -11.11
N PRO A 68 4.98 21.18 -10.94
CA PRO A 68 3.52 21.03 -10.95
C PRO A 68 3.03 20.29 -12.21
N GLY A 69 2.05 19.41 -12.04
CA GLY A 69 1.52 18.57 -13.13
C GLY A 69 2.37 17.33 -13.47
N THR A 70 3.21 16.85 -12.54
CA THR A 70 4.12 15.71 -12.78
C THR A 70 3.69 14.47 -12.01
N GLU A 71 3.77 13.29 -12.64
CA GLU A 71 3.72 12.00 -11.94
C GLU A 71 5.15 11.56 -11.56
N ILE A 72 5.37 11.23 -10.28
CA ILE A 72 6.64 10.71 -9.77
C ILE A 72 6.48 9.21 -9.48
N SER A 73 7.23 8.38 -10.22
CA SER A 73 7.17 6.92 -10.16
C SER A 73 8.20 6.26 -9.24
N SER A 74 8.99 7.05 -8.51
CA SER A 74 10.01 6.57 -7.58
C SER A 74 10.35 7.62 -6.53
N TYR A 75 10.74 7.17 -5.34
CA TYR A 75 11.21 8.00 -4.23
C TYR A 75 12.61 7.55 -3.80
N THR A 76 13.27 8.35 -2.97
CA THR A 76 14.56 8.03 -2.34
C THR A 76 14.34 7.65 -0.88
N ALA A 77 14.95 6.55 -0.45
CA ALA A 77 15.02 6.17 0.95
C ALA A 77 16.28 5.33 1.21
N ILE A 78 16.95 5.54 2.34
CA ILE A 78 18.17 4.79 2.72
C ILE A 78 19.26 4.83 1.62
N SER A 79 19.37 5.96 0.91
CA SER A 79 20.25 6.15 -0.27
C SER A 79 19.95 5.23 -1.48
N LEU A 80 18.77 4.62 -1.55
CA LEU A 80 18.26 3.84 -2.67
C LEU A 80 17.12 4.57 -3.37
N THR A 81 16.98 4.38 -4.68
CA THR A 81 15.79 4.78 -5.45
C THR A 81 14.82 3.61 -5.51
N LEU A 82 13.62 3.79 -4.97
CA LEU A 82 12.59 2.75 -4.82
C LEU A 82 11.29 3.21 -5.48
N SER A 83 10.45 2.25 -5.91
CA SER A 83 9.09 2.51 -6.43
C SER A 83 8.02 1.72 -5.68
N GLN A 84 8.42 1.05 -4.60
CA GLN A 84 7.59 0.19 -3.77
C GLN A 84 8.02 0.35 -2.31
N PHE A 85 7.12 0.05 -1.37
CA PHE A 85 7.45 -0.16 0.04
C PHE A 85 6.93 -1.52 0.49
N GLN A 86 7.52 -2.07 1.56
CA GLN A 86 7.22 -3.38 2.10
C GLN A 86 6.36 -3.25 3.36
N ILE A 87 5.43 -4.19 3.51
CA ILE A 87 4.58 -4.35 4.69
C ILE A 87 4.84 -5.74 5.25
N GLU A 88 5.23 -5.81 6.53
CA GLU A 88 5.56 -7.06 7.22
C GLU A 88 4.71 -7.24 8.48
N ASN A 89 4.25 -8.46 8.73
CA ASN A 89 3.68 -8.83 10.02
C ASN A 89 4.79 -9.21 11.00
N VAL A 90 5.30 -8.22 11.72
CA VAL A 90 6.31 -8.39 12.79
C VAL A 90 5.70 -8.83 14.14
N GLY A 91 4.40 -9.13 14.16
CA GLY A 91 3.68 -9.66 15.32
C GLY A 91 3.81 -11.17 15.51
N SER A 92 2.96 -11.71 16.39
CA SER A 92 2.84 -13.14 16.67
C SER A 92 1.44 -13.72 16.34
N THR A 93 0.53 -12.90 15.82
CA THR A 93 -0.77 -13.33 15.27
C THR A 93 -0.92 -13.00 13.80
N ASN A 94 -1.77 -13.75 13.10
CA ASN A 94 -2.09 -13.51 11.69
C ASN A 94 -2.87 -12.20 11.51
N LEU A 95 -2.42 -11.34 10.59
CA LEU A 95 -3.18 -10.17 10.13
C LEU A 95 -4.06 -10.58 8.95
N THR A 96 -5.36 -10.29 9.00
CA THR A 96 -6.38 -10.80 8.07
C THR A 96 -6.84 -9.80 7.03
N ASN A 97 -6.73 -8.51 7.33
CA ASN A 97 -7.06 -7.42 6.43
C ASN A 97 -6.04 -6.30 6.62
N VAL A 98 -5.70 -5.60 5.54
CA VAL A 98 -4.86 -4.40 5.56
C VAL A 98 -5.57 -3.26 4.82
N TRP A 99 -5.41 -2.05 5.34
CA TRP A 99 -5.93 -0.78 4.81
C TRP A 99 -4.86 0.30 4.95
N PHE A 100 -5.11 1.45 4.32
CA PHE A 100 -4.25 2.63 4.43
C PHE A 100 -5.06 3.88 4.74
N ASN A 101 -4.41 4.83 5.39
CA ASN A 101 -4.94 6.16 5.62
C ASN A 101 -3.80 7.17 5.34
N VAL A 102 -4.13 8.39 4.90
CA VAL A 102 -3.16 9.45 4.60
C VAL A 102 -3.59 10.76 5.25
N THR A 103 -2.62 11.58 5.65
CA THR A 103 -2.92 12.95 6.07
C THR A 103 -3.29 13.83 4.90
N GLN A 104 -4.21 14.77 5.13
CA GLN A 104 -4.79 15.64 4.12
C GLN A 104 -4.51 17.12 4.44
N PRO A 105 -4.57 18.04 3.46
CA PRO A 105 -4.69 19.47 3.74
C PRO A 105 -5.96 19.74 4.57
N ALA A 106 -5.96 20.80 5.38
CA ALA A 106 -7.10 21.16 6.23
C ALA A 106 -8.12 22.10 5.55
N SER A 107 -7.75 22.70 4.43
CA SER A 107 -8.53 23.66 3.64
C SER A 107 -8.00 23.68 2.21
N ASN A 108 -8.74 24.30 1.27
CA ASN A 108 -8.28 24.44 -0.12
C ASN A 108 -6.87 25.06 -0.20
N PRO A 109 -5.86 24.33 -0.72
CA PRO A 109 -4.50 24.84 -0.84
C PRO A 109 -4.29 25.69 -2.10
N PHE A 110 -5.14 25.53 -3.11
CA PHE A 110 -4.98 26.14 -4.42
C PHE A 110 -5.33 27.63 -4.43
N GLY A 111 -4.59 28.40 -5.24
CA GLY A 111 -4.76 29.86 -5.33
C GLY A 111 -4.21 30.65 -4.13
N THR A 112 -3.74 29.98 -3.07
CA THR A 112 -3.17 30.63 -1.87
C THR A 112 -1.75 31.17 -2.09
N GLY A 113 -0.94 30.48 -2.90
CA GLY A 113 0.49 30.71 -3.02
C GLY A 113 1.32 30.26 -1.80
N ILE A 114 0.75 29.46 -0.90
CA ILE A 114 1.36 29.04 0.38
C ILE A 114 1.57 27.52 0.38
N ASN A 115 2.82 27.05 0.36
CA ASN A 115 3.13 25.60 0.32
C ASN A 115 2.63 24.85 1.56
N ASP A 116 2.69 25.48 2.74
CA ASP A 116 2.24 24.91 4.02
C ASP A 116 0.76 24.50 4.03
N SER A 117 -0.05 25.03 3.10
CA SER A 117 -1.45 24.65 2.93
C SER A 117 -1.65 23.28 2.27
N TYR A 118 -0.67 22.82 1.49
CA TYR A 118 -0.66 21.50 0.85
C TYR A 118 -0.23 20.42 1.85
N ASN A 119 -0.60 19.17 1.58
CA ASN A 119 -0.08 17.99 2.29
C ASN A 119 0.41 16.96 1.27
N ALA A 120 1.66 16.54 1.37
CA ALA A 120 2.26 15.64 0.39
C ALA A 120 1.55 14.27 0.31
N ALA A 121 1.04 13.73 1.43
CA ALA A 121 0.41 12.41 1.45
C ALA A 121 -0.97 12.36 0.77
N ASN A 122 -1.65 13.51 0.64
CA ASN A 122 -2.91 13.64 -0.08
C ASN A 122 -2.82 13.19 -1.54
N TYR A 123 -1.64 13.34 -2.15
CA TYR A 123 -1.37 13.07 -3.56
C TYR A 123 -0.68 11.73 -3.81
N ILE A 124 -0.67 10.84 -2.81
CA ILE A 124 -0.09 9.50 -2.90
C ILE A 124 -1.14 8.50 -3.42
N ALA A 125 -0.71 7.68 -4.36
CA ALA A 125 -1.48 6.56 -4.89
C ALA A 125 -0.68 5.26 -4.80
N ILE A 126 -1.39 4.15 -4.59
CA ILE A 126 -0.78 2.81 -4.47
C ILE A 126 -1.39 1.81 -5.45
N ASN A 127 -0.62 0.77 -5.78
CA ASN A 127 -1.08 -0.34 -6.60
C ASN A 127 -1.74 -1.41 -5.72
N GLY A 128 -3.08 -1.45 -5.72
CA GLY A 128 -3.89 -2.36 -4.89
C GLY A 128 -3.56 -3.84 -5.12
N SER A 129 -3.61 -4.68 -4.07
CA SER A 129 -3.17 -6.09 -4.17
C SER A 129 -4.05 -6.96 -5.09
N SER A 130 -5.26 -6.51 -5.40
CA SER A 130 -6.20 -7.14 -6.33
C SER A 130 -6.19 -6.52 -7.73
N GLU A 131 -5.38 -5.49 -7.97
CA GLU A 131 -5.34 -4.73 -9.22
C GLU A 131 -4.29 -5.30 -10.19
N ALA A 132 -4.39 -4.93 -11.46
CA ALA A 132 -3.32 -5.22 -12.41
C ALA A 132 -2.02 -4.48 -12.00
N PRO A 133 -0.83 -5.08 -12.19
CA PRO A 133 0.43 -4.38 -11.96
C PRO A 133 0.50 -3.07 -12.76
N GLY A 134 0.74 -1.96 -12.07
CA GLY A 134 0.80 -0.62 -12.66
C GLY A 134 -0.51 0.19 -12.61
N THR A 135 -1.60 -0.35 -12.08
CA THR A 135 -2.83 0.40 -11.80
C THR A 135 -2.76 1.06 -10.41
N PHE A 136 -2.49 2.36 -10.36
CA PHE A 136 -2.40 3.13 -9.11
C PHE A 136 -3.72 3.83 -8.80
N LYS A 137 -4.10 3.87 -7.52
CA LYS A 137 -5.30 4.58 -7.03
C LYS A 137 -4.95 5.38 -5.78
N PHE A 138 -5.48 6.60 -5.67
CA PHE A 138 -5.34 7.41 -4.46
C PHE A 138 -5.91 6.67 -3.25
N ILE A 139 -5.21 6.76 -2.12
CA ILE A 139 -5.66 6.18 -0.85
C ILE A 139 -6.84 6.98 -0.31
N ASP A 140 -6.63 8.29 -0.10
CA ASP A 140 -7.65 9.22 0.34
C ASP A 140 -7.22 10.64 -0.05
N MET A 141 -7.62 11.08 -1.23
CA MET A 141 -7.30 12.42 -1.76
C MET A 141 -8.50 13.33 -1.52
N ILE A 142 -8.36 14.35 -0.68
CA ILE A 142 -9.34 15.44 -0.56
C ILE A 142 -9.08 16.51 -1.63
N GLU A 143 -10.17 17.03 -2.17
CA GLU A 143 -10.23 18.19 -3.03
C GLU A 143 -11.32 19.14 -2.56
N TYR A 144 -11.21 20.40 -2.96
CA TYR A 144 -12.08 21.49 -2.49
C TYR A 144 -12.74 22.22 -3.68
N PRO A 145 -13.89 22.87 -3.45
CA PRO A 145 -14.47 23.80 -4.41
C PRO A 145 -13.45 24.86 -4.84
N HIS A 146 -13.41 25.14 -6.13
CA HIS A 146 -12.61 26.23 -6.67
C HIS A 146 -13.14 27.57 -6.11
N PRO A 147 -12.28 28.49 -5.63
CA PRO A 147 -12.70 29.68 -4.88
C PRO A 147 -13.43 30.74 -5.71
N THR A 148 -13.53 30.54 -7.02
CA THR A 148 -14.22 31.42 -7.99
C THR A 148 -14.85 30.57 -9.08
N ASP A 149 -15.90 31.05 -9.73
CA ASP A 149 -16.56 30.29 -10.80
C ASP A 149 -15.63 29.98 -11.99
N LEU A 150 -15.68 28.74 -12.47
CA LEU A 150 -15.00 28.32 -13.68
C LEU A 150 -15.92 28.65 -14.87
N VAL A 151 -15.88 29.92 -15.30
CA VAL A 151 -16.81 30.56 -16.28
C VAL A 151 -16.94 29.90 -17.67
N TYR A 152 -16.23 28.80 -17.92
CA TYR A 152 -16.26 28.01 -19.15
C TYR A 152 -16.89 26.62 -18.97
N LEU A 153 -17.33 26.26 -17.75
CA LEU A 153 -18.08 25.04 -17.48
C LEU A 153 -19.59 25.27 -17.70
N THR A 154 -20.26 24.27 -18.26
CA THR A 154 -21.72 24.19 -18.30
C THR A 154 -22.17 23.38 -17.09
N MET A 155 -22.87 24.04 -16.17
CA MET A 155 -23.20 23.49 -14.84
C MET A 155 -24.57 22.77 -14.82
N PRO A 156 -24.73 21.72 -14.00
CA PRO A 156 -26.03 21.11 -13.74
C PRO A 156 -26.95 22.09 -12.98
N ALA A 157 -28.27 21.92 -13.11
CA ALA A 157 -29.22 22.78 -12.40
C ALA A 157 -29.15 22.57 -10.87
N ASN A 158 -29.14 23.66 -10.10
CA ASN A 158 -28.93 23.70 -8.64
C ASN A 158 -27.50 23.30 -8.21
N ASP A 159 -26.50 23.67 -9.00
CA ASP A 159 -25.10 23.57 -8.59
C ASP A 159 -24.84 24.35 -7.30
N GLN A 160 -24.08 23.74 -6.39
CA GLN A 160 -23.65 24.32 -5.12
C GLN A 160 -22.14 24.60 -5.10
N ALA A 161 -21.37 23.73 -5.74
CA ALA A 161 -19.91 23.79 -5.77
C ALA A 161 -19.36 23.14 -7.03
N GLN A 162 -18.20 23.61 -7.46
CA GLN A 162 -17.44 23.09 -8.58
C GLN A 162 -15.96 23.07 -8.25
N GLY A 163 -15.23 22.09 -8.77
CA GLY A 163 -13.80 21.96 -8.49
C GLY A 163 -13.07 21.10 -9.51
N ARG A 164 -11.88 20.62 -9.12
CA ARG A 164 -11.03 19.75 -9.92
C ARG A 164 -10.50 18.61 -9.06
N PHE A 165 -10.33 17.43 -9.65
CA PHE A 165 -9.47 16.38 -9.13
C PHE A 165 -8.11 16.47 -9.83
N HIS A 166 -7.04 16.77 -9.09
CA HIS A 166 -5.71 16.98 -9.64
C HIS A 166 -4.91 15.67 -9.69
N VAL A 167 -5.03 14.94 -10.80
CA VAL A 167 -4.40 13.63 -11.04
C VAL A 167 -3.08 13.81 -11.81
N GLY A 168 -2.15 14.56 -11.19
CA GLY A 168 -0.84 14.91 -11.75
C GLY A 168 -0.98 15.73 -13.05
N PRO A 169 -0.57 15.20 -14.22
CA PRO A 169 -0.68 15.93 -15.50
C PRO A 169 -2.12 16.11 -16.01
N ASN A 170 -3.12 15.54 -15.34
CA ASN A 170 -4.53 15.57 -15.72
C ASN A 170 -5.38 16.17 -14.60
N GLU A 171 -6.23 17.13 -14.92
CA GLU A 171 -7.30 17.61 -14.04
C GLU A 171 -8.66 17.12 -14.54
N TYR A 172 -9.56 16.72 -13.65
CA TYR A 172 -10.94 16.36 -13.99
C TYR A 172 -11.90 17.28 -13.26
N PHE A 173 -12.74 18.02 -13.99
CA PHE A 173 -13.74 18.89 -13.36
C PHE A 173 -14.82 18.07 -12.65
N TRP A 174 -15.35 18.62 -11.57
CA TRP A 174 -16.50 18.06 -10.89
C TRP A 174 -17.48 19.16 -10.46
N ALA A 175 -18.75 18.79 -10.33
CA ALA A 175 -19.82 19.63 -9.83
C ALA A 175 -20.66 18.89 -8.79
N LEU A 176 -21.06 19.59 -7.72
CA LEU A 176 -22.04 19.13 -6.74
C LEU A 176 -23.36 19.83 -6.98
N ASN A 177 -24.44 19.06 -6.94
CA ASN A 177 -25.82 19.51 -7.08
C ASN A 177 -26.59 19.12 -5.80
N SER A 178 -27.32 20.06 -5.23
CA SER A 178 -28.24 19.83 -4.12
C SER A 178 -29.51 20.64 -4.29
N THR A 179 -30.63 20.09 -3.84
CA THR A 179 -31.93 20.77 -3.89
C THR A 179 -32.26 21.60 -2.64
N ASN A 180 -31.52 21.41 -1.54
CA ASN A 180 -31.73 22.10 -0.25
C ASN A 180 -30.48 22.83 0.27
N GLY A 181 -29.33 22.69 -0.39
CA GLY A 181 -28.03 23.23 0.03
C GLY A 181 -27.21 22.30 0.93
N ASP A 182 -27.71 21.10 1.23
CA ASP A 182 -26.96 20.01 1.85
C ASP A 182 -26.46 19.07 0.76
N CYS A 183 -25.14 18.91 0.61
CA CYS A 183 -24.54 18.03 -0.40
C CYS A 183 -24.34 16.57 0.06
N SER A 184 -24.82 16.18 1.25
CA SER A 184 -24.66 14.81 1.77
C SER A 184 -25.64 13.77 1.20
N GLY A 185 -26.57 14.15 0.33
CA GLY A 185 -27.58 13.23 -0.19
C GLY A 185 -28.78 13.03 0.75
N ASP A 186 -29.09 14.05 1.57
CA ASP A 186 -30.30 14.11 2.39
C ASP A 186 -31.56 14.24 1.51
N ALA A 187 -31.44 14.89 0.34
CA ALA A 187 -32.55 15.18 -0.54
C ALA A 187 -32.51 14.37 -1.85
N ALA A 188 -33.72 14.06 -2.35
CA ALA A 188 -33.88 13.34 -3.62
C ALA A 188 -33.50 14.24 -4.81
N GLY A 189 -32.36 13.96 -5.42
CA GLY A 189 -31.80 14.71 -6.56
C GLY A 189 -30.34 15.11 -6.37
N ASP A 190 -29.83 15.02 -5.14
CA ASP A 190 -28.46 15.37 -4.81
C ASP A 190 -27.47 14.45 -5.54
N THR A 191 -26.54 15.06 -6.28
CA THR A 191 -25.68 14.36 -7.24
C THR A 191 -24.29 14.98 -7.30
N ILE A 192 -23.30 14.15 -7.63
CA ILE A 192 -21.97 14.58 -8.07
C ILE A 192 -21.81 14.23 -9.56
N VAL A 193 -21.36 15.20 -10.33
CA VAL A 193 -20.95 15.01 -11.74
C VAL A 193 -19.44 15.10 -11.82
N VAL A 194 -18.81 14.26 -12.64
CA VAL A 194 -17.38 14.30 -12.91
C VAL A 194 -17.15 14.23 -14.42
N GLY A 195 -16.40 15.19 -14.95
CA GLY A 195 -16.04 15.27 -16.36
C GLY A 195 -15.25 14.04 -16.82
N THR A 196 -15.63 13.50 -17.98
CA THR A 196 -15.13 12.21 -18.50
C THR A 196 -13.73 12.31 -19.14
N SER A 197 -13.28 13.50 -19.52
CA SER A 197 -12.00 13.74 -20.19
C SER A 197 -11.15 14.82 -19.51
N ALA A 198 -9.83 14.63 -19.53
CA ALA A 198 -8.89 15.43 -18.75
C ALA A 198 -8.67 16.84 -19.32
N HIS A 199 -8.70 17.82 -18.43
CA HIS A 199 -8.10 19.12 -18.63
C HIS A 199 -6.58 19.06 -18.44
N ASN A 200 -5.82 19.70 -19.33
CA ASN A 200 -4.39 19.95 -19.22
C ASN A 200 -4.01 21.10 -20.19
N PRO A 201 -2.75 21.58 -20.24
CA PRO A 201 -2.35 22.70 -21.10
C PRO A 201 -2.59 22.52 -22.63
N SER A 202 -2.91 21.31 -23.09
CA SER A 202 -3.19 20.99 -24.50
C SER A 202 -4.65 20.66 -24.81
N THR A 203 -5.48 20.35 -23.80
CA THR A 203 -6.89 19.98 -23.96
C THR A 203 -7.75 20.62 -22.88
N THR A 204 -8.86 21.24 -23.28
CA THR A 204 -9.80 21.86 -22.32
C THR A 204 -10.41 20.84 -21.36
N GLY A 205 -10.46 19.56 -21.73
CA GLY A 205 -11.14 18.51 -20.98
C GLY A 205 -12.65 18.55 -21.19
N ASP A 206 -13.37 17.81 -20.35
CA ASP A 206 -14.82 17.75 -20.38
C ASP A 206 -15.44 18.90 -19.58
N ILE A 207 -16.04 19.86 -20.29
CA ILE A 207 -16.57 21.11 -19.72
C ILE A 207 -18.09 21.12 -19.60
N ASP A 208 -18.77 20.04 -20.01
CA ASP A 208 -20.21 19.90 -19.83
C ASP A 208 -20.47 18.97 -18.65
N LEU A 209 -20.95 19.55 -17.54
CA LEU A 209 -21.26 18.82 -16.32
C LEU A 209 -22.78 18.66 -16.14
N THR A 210 -23.54 18.68 -17.25
CA THR A 210 -25.01 18.48 -17.24
C THR A 210 -25.44 17.02 -17.39
N ASP A 211 -24.52 16.11 -17.71
CA ASP A 211 -24.76 14.66 -17.79
C ASP A 211 -23.93 13.86 -16.76
N GLY A 212 -23.79 12.53 -16.92
CA GLY A 212 -22.86 11.71 -16.12
C GLY A 212 -23.12 11.60 -14.61
N ALA A 213 -24.19 12.22 -14.08
CA ALA A 213 -24.45 12.37 -12.66
C ALA A 213 -24.54 11.05 -11.88
N ALA A 214 -23.77 10.95 -10.79
CA ALA A 214 -23.86 9.90 -9.79
C ALA A 214 -24.67 10.38 -8.57
N THR A 215 -25.67 9.62 -8.16
CA THR A 215 -26.50 9.91 -6.98
C THR A 215 -25.67 9.79 -5.70
N ILE A 216 -25.74 10.82 -4.86
CA ILE A 216 -25.14 10.82 -3.53
C ILE A 216 -26.08 10.10 -2.57
N THR A 217 -25.55 9.17 -1.78
CA THR A 217 -26.27 8.45 -0.72
C THR A 217 -25.73 8.91 0.64
N GLN A 218 -26.59 9.48 1.48
CA GLN A 218 -26.21 9.89 2.83
C GLN A 218 -25.74 8.67 3.66
N VAL A 219 -24.61 8.82 4.35
CA VAL A 219 -24.07 7.80 5.27
C VAL A 219 -24.08 8.29 6.72
N ASP A 220 -24.00 9.60 6.95
CA ASP A 220 -24.23 10.26 8.22
C ASP A 220 -24.64 11.74 8.00
N ALA A 221 -24.94 12.47 9.08
CA ALA A 221 -25.44 13.86 9.02
C ALA A 221 -24.40 14.91 8.52
N SER A 222 -23.17 14.49 8.23
CA SER A 222 -22.10 15.33 7.68
C SER A 222 -21.55 14.83 6.35
N ASN A 223 -21.92 13.61 5.92
CA ASN A 223 -21.28 12.93 4.79
C ASN A 223 -22.29 12.16 3.92
N GLY A 224 -22.19 12.39 2.62
CA GLY A 224 -22.72 11.52 1.58
C GLY A 224 -21.62 10.76 0.86
N VAL A 225 -21.97 9.67 0.18
CA VAL A 225 -21.05 8.94 -0.71
C VAL A 225 -21.66 8.63 -2.07
N ALA A 226 -20.82 8.60 -3.11
CA ALA A 226 -21.17 8.16 -4.46
C ALA A 226 -20.01 7.38 -5.09
N ASN A 227 -20.30 6.48 -6.04
CA ASN A 227 -19.27 5.85 -6.86
C ASN A 227 -19.02 6.72 -8.10
N VAL A 228 -17.83 7.30 -8.24
CA VAL A 228 -17.45 8.18 -9.37
C VAL A 228 -16.28 7.59 -10.14
N THR A 229 -16.12 7.93 -11.41
CA THR A 229 -14.97 7.49 -12.22
C THR A 229 -14.13 8.68 -12.65
N VAL A 230 -12.86 8.68 -12.27
CA VAL A 230 -11.89 9.75 -12.51
C VAL A 230 -10.72 9.15 -13.28
N GLY A 231 -10.42 9.65 -14.48
CA GLY A 231 -9.36 9.11 -15.34
C GLY A 231 -9.47 7.61 -15.66
N GLY A 232 -10.69 7.09 -15.77
CA GLY A 232 -10.96 5.66 -15.99
C GLY A 232 -10.82 4.77 -14.75
N VAL A 233 -10.54 5.36 -13.58
CA VAL A 233 -10.49 4.66 -12.29
C VAL A 233 -11.73 5.02 -11.46
N THR A 234 -12.52 4.02 -11.06
CA THR A 234 -13.64 4.25 -10.14
C THR A 234 -13.14 4.41 -8.70
N TYR A 235 -13.68 5.40 -7.99
CA TYR A 235 -13.43 5.70 -6.58
C TYR A 235 -14.76 5.71 -5.81
N CYS A 236 -14.67 5.56 -4.48
CA CYS A 236 -15.70 6.14 -3.64
C CYS A 236 -15.40 7.63 -3.50
N ALA A 237 -16.38 8.48 -3.79
CA ALA A 237 -16.34 9.90 -3.48
C ALA A 237 -17.19 10.14 -2.23
N GLN A 238 -16.59 10.62 -1.14
CA GLN A 238 -17.33 11.23 -0.04
C GLN A 238 -17.53 12.70 -0.37
N VAL A 239 -18.70 13.22 0.00
CA VAL A 239 -19.09 14.62 -0.16
C VAL A 239 -19.52 15.16 1.20
N ALA A 240 -18.96 16.30 1.62
CA ALA A 240 -19.34 16.95 2.86
C ALA A 240 -20.72 17.63 2.73
N SER A 241 -21.53 17.61 3.80
CA SER A 241 -22.87 18.22 3.79
C SER A 241 -22.86 19.73 3.49
N ASP A 242 -21.80 20.43 3.88
CA ASP A 242 -21.60 21.86 3.58
C ASP A 242 -21.10 22.15 2.14
N CYS A 243 -21.04 21.12 1.29
CA CYS A 243 -20.48 21.16 -0.07
C CYS A 243 -19.00 21.58 -0.12
N GLY A 244 -18.32 21.65 1.03
CA GLY A 244 -17.00 22.28 1.19
C GLY A 244 -15.82 21.40 0.78
N SER A 245 -16.02 20.10 0.56
CA SER A 245 -14.98 19.19 0.08
C SER A 245 -15.54 17.90 -0.55
N VAL A 246 -14.72 17.27 -1.39
CA VAL A 246 -14.94 15.94 -1.95
C VAL A 246 -13.68 15.10 -1.75
N ARG A 247 -13.81 13.89 -1.17
CA ARG A 247 -12.70 12.94 -0.97
C ARG A 247 -12.81 11.76 -1.91
N LEU A 248 -11.79 11.49 -2.72
CA LEU A 248 -11.64 10.26 -3.48
C LEU A 248 -10.81 9.25 -2.70
N TYR A 249 -11.38 8.09 -2.36
CA TYR A 249 -10.66 7.07 -1.59
C TYR A 249 -10.78 5.65 -2.13
N ARG A 250 -9.76 4.87 -1.80
CA ARG A 250 -9.63 3.42 -1.95
C ARG A 250 -8.83 2.90 -0.77
N PHE A 251 -9.19 1.71 -0.30
CA PHE A 251 -8.44 0.99 0.75
C PHE A 251 -8.40 1.67 2.13
N ASN A 252 -9.22 2.68 2.42
CA ASN A 252 -9.30 3.31 3.74
C ASN A 252 -10.48 2.76 4.56
N ALA A 253 -10.19 2.18 5.73
CA ALA A 253 -11.20 1.66 6.66
C ALA A 253 -11.95 2.77 7.42
N ASP A 254 -11.30 3.92 7.63
CA ASP A 254 -11.80 5.02 8.45
C ASP A 254 -12.65 6.02 7.64
N ALA A 255 -12.73 5.85 6.32
CA ALA A 255 -13.48 6.73 5.44
C ALA A 255 -15.01 6.49 5.60
N PRO A 256 -15.85 7.54 5.48
CA PRO A 256 -17.31 7.39 5.56
C PRO A 256 -17.86 6.33 4.61
N GLY A 257 -18.96 5.66 4.98
CA GLY A 257 -19.55 4.59 4.16
C GLY A 257 -18.79 3.25 4.11
N ALA A 258 -17.49 3.20 4.48
CA ALA A 258 -16.64 2.00 4.37
C ALA A 258 -17.17 0.80 5.19
N ALA A 259 -17.75 1.06 6.37
CA ALA A 259 -18.35 0.03 7.22
C ALA A 259 -19.74 -0.44 6.74
N GLY A 260 -20.39 0.28 5.82
CA GLY A 260 -21.77 0.04 5.39
C GLY A 260 -21.94 -0.58 4.01
N GLY A 261 -20.87 -0.67 3.21
CA GLY A 261 -20.95 -1.14 1.82
C GLY A 261 -21.71 -0.20 0.89
N ALA A 262 -21.89 1.07 1.29
CA ALA A 262 -22.50 2.12 0.46
C ALA A 262 -21.61 2.43 -0.77
N CYS A 263 -20.30 2.22 -0.63
CA CYS A 263 -19.37 2.07 -1.73
C CYS A 263 -18.95 0.61 -1.89
N GLN A 264 -18.71 0.18 -3.13
CA GLN A 264 -18.34 -1.22 -3.45
C GLN A 264 -16.82 -1.42 -3.56
N PHE A 265 -16.06 -0.39 -3.21
CA PHE A 265 -14.72 -0.12 -3.75
C PHE A 265 -13.74 0.43 -2.70
N ASP A 266 -14.24 0.76 -1.52
CA ASP A 266 -13.52 1.08 -0.28
C ASP A 266 -12.73 -0.13 0.29
N GLY A 267 -13.15 -1.34 -0.05
CA GLY A 267 -12.66 -2.60 0.48
C GLY A 267 -11.14 -2.70 0.59
N ARG A 268 -10.70 -3.25 1.74
CA ARG A 268 -9.36 -3.72 2.11
C ARG A 268 -8.36 -3.81 0.95
N TYR A 269 -7.17 -3.25 1.14
CA TYR A 269 -6.07 -3.38 0.19
C TYR A 269 -5.75 -4.84 -0.15
N SER A 270 -5.76 -5.69 0.88
CA SER A 270 -5.52 -7.13 0.77
C SER A 270 -6.39 -7.89 1.79
N SER A 271 -6.86 -9.07 1.36
CA SER A 271 -7.41 -10.12 2.23
C SER A 271 -6.54 -11.37 2.27
N THR A 272 -5.32 -11.29 1.74
CA THR A 272 -4.32 -12.34 1.94
C THR A 272 -3.82 -12.24 3.36
N THR A 273 -4.03 -13.30 4.14
CA THR A 273 -3.53 -13.39 5.51
C THR A 273 -2.01 -13.26 5.55
N LEU A 274 -1.49 -12.23 6.20
CA LEU A 274 -0.09 -12.14 6.56
C LEU A 274 0.14 -12.95 7.84
N THR A 275 0.84 -14.07 7.76
CA THR A 275 1.30 -14.80 8.95
C THR A 275 2.49 -14.08 9.62
N PRO A 276 2.81 -14.33 10.89
CA PRO A 276 4.02 -13.81 11.53
C PRO A 276 5.29 -14.05 10.68
N GLY A 277 6.05 -12.98 10.42
CA GLY A 277 7.24 -12.99 9.56
C GLY A 277 6.97 -13.05 8.05
N ASP A 278 5.71 -12.95 7.61
CA ASP A 278 5.33 -12.82 6.20
C ASP A 278 5.19 -11.35 5.80
N SER A 279 5.39 -11.07 4.51
CA SER A 279 5.37 -9.71 3.98
C SER A 279 5.02 -9.64 2.50
N TYR A 280 4.60 -8.45 2.04
CA TYR A 280 4.50 -8.14 0.61
C TYR A 280 4.98 -6.72 0.32
N ALA A 281 5.38 -6.47 -0.92
CA ALA A 281 5.64 -5.13 -1.43
C ALA A 281 4.40 -4.55 -2.11
N THR A 282 4.20 -3.25 -2.02
CA THR A 282 3.19 -2.50 -2.79
C THR A 282 3.83 -1.34 -3.54
N GLY A 283 3.37 -1.09 -4.76
CA GLY A 283 3.85 0.03 -5.56
C GLY A 283 3.26 1.35 -5.08
N ILE A 284 4.06 2.41 -5.11
CA ILE A 284 3.66 3.77 -4.73
C ILE A 284 4.01 4.80 -5.81
N LYS A 285 3.16 5.82 -5.96
CA LYS A 285 3.38 7.01 -6.81
C LYS A 285 2.93 8.27 -6.09
N MET A 286 3.49 9.40 -6.51
CA MET A 286 3.02 10.74 -6.13
C MET A 286 2.59 11.53 -7.38
N TYR A 287 1.46 12.23 -7.28
CA TYR A 287 0.87 13.04 -8.35
C TYR A 287 0.94 14.52 -7.99
N VAL A 288 2.00 15.22 -8.38
CA VAL A 288 2.15 16.64 -8.07
C VAL A 288 1.11 17.44 -8.85
N PRO A 289 0.15 18.12 -8.20
CA PRO A 289 -0.93 18.79 -8.90
C PRO A 289 -0.43 20.03 -9.64
N TYR A 290 -1.14 20.45 -10.69
CA TYR A 290 -0.95 21.80 -11.23
C TYR A 290 -1.37 22.84 -10.19
N GLY A 291 -0.84 24.06 -10.32
CA GLY A 291 -1.13 25.13 -9.37
C GLY A 291 -0.48 24.98 -7.99
N ALA A 292 0.25 23.89 -7.73
CA ALA A 292 1.12 23.78 -6.56
C ALA A 292 2.10 24.96 -6.48
N ALA A 293 2.18 25.59 -5.30
CA ALA A 293 3.12 26.67 -5.05
C ALA A 293 4.57 26.17 -4.97
N VAL A 294 5.55 27.07 -5.14
CA VAL A 294 6.96 26.70 -5.29
C VAL A 294 7.67 26.50 -3.96
N GLY A 295 8.21 25.30 -3.74
CA GLY A 295 8.99 24.90 -2.57
C GLY A 295 8.42 23.64 -1.92
N ASP A 296 8.81 23.37 -0.69
CA ASP A 296 8.46 22.13 0.01
C ASP A 296 7.00 22.16 0.49
N MET A 297 6.21 21.14 0.17
CA MET A 297 4.89 20.92 0.75
C MET A 297 5.02 20.41 2.19
N THR A 298 3.98 20.60 3.02
CA THR A 298 3.93 19.98 4.35
C THR A 298 4.05 18.47 4.23
N THR A 299 5.02 17.89 4.97
CA THR A 299 5.21 16.44 5.09
C THR A 299 3.91 15.78 5.54
N GLY A 300 3.45 14.79 4.80
CA GLY A 300 2.30 13.97 5.17
C GLY A 300 2.70 12.61 5.74
N THR A 301 1.76 11.96 6.42
CA THR A 301 1.91 10.59 6.92
C THR A 301 1.11 9.62 6.07
N LEU A 302 1.72 8.50 5.71
CA LEU A 302 1.06 7.29 5.24
C LEU A 302 0.96 6.31 6.43
N THR A 303 -0.26 5.93 6.79
CA THR A 303 -0.54 5.01 7.89
C THR A 303 -1.04 3.68 7.33
N VAL A 304 -0.50 2.56 7.83
CA VAL A 304 -1.04 1.21 7.58
C VAL A 304 -1.92 0.80 8.74
N LEU A 305 -3.11 0.29 8.43
CA LEU A 305 -4.07 -0.22 9.40
C LEU A 305 -4.26 -1.72 9.16
N ALA A 306 -4.32 -2.54 10.21
CA ALA A 306 -4.52 -3.97 10.08
C ALA A 306 -5.33 -4.55 11.24
N THR A 307 -6.10 -5.60 10.95
CA THR A 307 -6.83 -6.39 11.97
C THR A 307 -6.21 -7.78 12.08
N SER A 308 -6.01 -8.29 13.30
CA SER A 308 -5.72 -9.71 13.51
C SER A 308 -6.99 -10.58 13.46
N ALA A 309 -6.79 -11.89 13.29
CA ALA A 309 -7.78 -12.89 13.69
C ALA A 309 -7.85 -13.04 15.23
#